data_AF-A0A969NJ85-F1
#
_entry.id   AF-A0A969NJ85-F1
#
_cell.length_a   1.000
_cell.length_b   1.000
_cell.length_c   1.000
_cell.angle_alpha   90.00
_cell.angle_beta   90.00
_cell.angle_gamma   90.00
#
_symmetry.space_group_name_H-M   'P 1'
#
loop_
_entity.id
_entity.type
_entity.pdbx_description
1 polymer ?
#
loop_
_entity_poly.entity_id
_entity_poly.type
_entity_poly.pdbx_seq_one_letter_code
_entity_poly.pdbx_strand_id
1 'polypeptide(L)'
;MFIGFSRYLIFFTQYYLLLLIFDIKINIVDAFTSISLSYVFLFSIPGIPIADIGIRGSLALFFLGIYSENEIGIIAASSALWAINLAIPAILGSIFLIQHKKMIK
;
A
#
# COMPACT_ATOMS: atom_id res chain seq x y z
N MET A 1 -10.73 19.25 -3.07
CA MET A 1 -10.96 18.16 -4.06
C MET A 1 -9.68 17.80 -4.83
N PHE A 2 -8.98 18.76 -5.45
CA PHE A 2 -7.74 18.51 -6.23
C PHE A 2 -6.62 17.76 -5.47
N ILE A 3 -6.37 18.12 -4.20
CA ILE A 3 -5.30 17.49 -3.39
C ILE A 3 -5.52 15.98 -3.21
N GLY A 4 -6.77 15.53 -3.05
CA GLY A 4 -7.10 14.11 -2.88
C GLY A 4 -6.80 13.31 -4.14
N PHE A 5 -7.15 13.85 -5.30
CA PHE A 5 -6.89 13.23 -6.60
C PHE A 5 -5.38 13.08 -6.86
N SER A 6 -4.60 14.14 -6.63
CA SER A 6 -3.14 14.07 -6.83
C SER A 6 -2.48 13.05 -5.90
N ARG A 7 -2.92 12.95 -4.65
CA ARG A 7 -2.42 11.93 -3.71
C ARG A 7 -2.72 10.51 -4.19
N TYR A 8 -3.93 10.29 -4.71
CA TYR A 8 -4.29 9.01 -5.29
C TYR A 8 -3.43 8.68 -6.52
N LEU A 9 -3.18 9.65 -7.41
CA LEU A 9 -2.34 9.43 -8.59
C LEU A 9 -0.89 9.05 -8.24
N ILE A 10 -0.31 9.72 -7.23
CA ILE A 10 1.02 9.39 -6.70
C ILE A 10 1.01 7.97 -6.12
N PHE A 11 0.01 7.66 -5.29
CA PHE A 11 -0.17 6.34 -4.68
C PHE A 11 -0.30 5.24 -5.75
N PHE A 12 -1.14 5.44 -6.77
CA PHE A 12 -1.32 4.51 -7.87
C PHE A 12 0.00 4.30 -8.63
N THR A 13 0.69 5.39 -8.97
CA THR A 13 1.96 5.32 -9.71
C THR A 13 3.02 4.57 -8.92
N GLN A 14 3.16 4.83 -7.61
CA GLN A 14 4.07 4.08 -6.74
C GLN A 14 3.73 2.59 -6.75
N TYR A 15 2.46 2.23 -6.62
CA TYR A 15 2.08 0.83 -6.59
C TYR A 15 2.32 0.14 -7.94
N TYR A 16 1.94 0.79 -9.04
CA TYR A 16 2.17 0.27 -10.38
C TYR A 16 3.66 0.03 -10.66
N LEU A 17 4.52 0.98 -10.28
CA LEU A 17 5.98 0.80 -10.42
C LEU A 17 6.50 -0.36 -9.55
N LEU A 18 6.00 -0.52 -8.33
CA LEU A 18 6.37 -1.66 -7.49
C LEU A 18 5.93 -2.99 -8.12
N LEU A 19 4.72 -3.08 -8.69
CA LEU A 19 4.29 -4.27 -9.42
C LEU A 19 5.26 -4.61 -10.55
N LEU A 20 5.71 -3.63 -11.33
CA LEU A 20 6.70 -3.84 -12.38
C LEU A 20 8.07 -4.28 -11.83
N ILE A 21 8.52 -3.70 -10.72
CA ILE A 21 9.79 -4.07 -10.05
C ILE A 21 9.75 -5.54 -9.58
N PHE A 22 8.59 -6.02 -9.12
CA PHE A 22 8.38 -7.41 -8.71
C PHE A 22 7.97 -8.34 -9.86
N ASP A 23 8.23 -7.94 -11.12
CA ASP A 23 7.97 -8.70 -12.35
C ASP A 23 6.49 -9.04 -12.60
N ILE A 24 5.57 -8.20 -12.13
CA ILE A 24 4.13 -8.32 -12.39
C ILE A 24 3.79 -7.45 -13.59
N LYS A 25 3.74 -8.08 -14.77
CA LYS A 25 3.44 -7.43 -16.04
C LYS A 25 1.94 -7.27 -16.21
N ILE A 26 1.43 -6.09 -15.92
CA ILE A 26 0.02 -5.74 -16.02
C ILE A 26 -0.15 -4.44 -16.81
N ASN A 27 -1.19 -4.36 -17.63
CA ASN A 27 -1.54 -3.13 -18.34
C ASN A 27 -1.97 -2.06 -17.32
N ILE A 28 -1.69 -0.79 -17.60
CA ILE A 28 -2.04 0.34 -16.74
C ILE A 28 -3.55 0.41 -16.43
N VAL A 29 -4.41 0.06 -17.38
CA VAL A 29 -5.88 0.10 -17.19
C VAL A 29 -6.34 -1.00 -16.21
N ASP A 30 -5.80 -2.20 -16.37
CA ASP A 30 -6.10 -3.34 -15.50
C ASP A 30 -5.54 -3.10 -14.10
N ALA A 31 -4.31 -2.58 -14.02
CA ALA A 31 -3.70 -2.19 -12.76
C ALA A 31 -4.52 -1.12 -12.05
N PHE A 32 -4.99 -0.09 -12.76
CA PHE A 32 -5.82 0.97 -12.19
C PHE A 32 -7.10 0.40 -11.58
N THR A 33 -7.76 -0.50 -12.28
CA THR A 33 -8.99 -1.13 -11.82
C THR A 33 -8.74 -2.02 -10.61
N SER A 34 -7.78 -2.94 -10.69
CA SER A 34 -7.47 -3.87 -9.60
C SER A 34 -6.98 -3.16 -8.34
N ILE A 35 -6.06 -2.18 -8.48
CA ILE A 35 -5.56 -1.40 -7.34
C ILE A 35 -6.70 -0.62 -6.68
N SER A 36 -7.56 0.02 -7.47
CA SER A 36 -8.70 0.76 -6.96
C SER A 36 -9.64 -0.15 -6.17
N LEU A 37 -10.00 -1.30 -6.74
CA LEU A 37 -10.88 -2.27 -6.08
C LEU A 37 -10.25 -2.80 -4.79
N SER A 38 -8.99 -3.24 -4.82
CA SER A 38 -8.30 -3.69 -3.60
C SER A 38 -8.39 -2.67 -2.47
N TYR A 39 -8.25 -1.38 -2.76
CA TYR A 39 -8.25 -0.34 -1.73
C TYR A 39 -9.65 0.11 -1.31
N VAL A 40 -10.65 0.07 -2.20
CA VAL A 40 -12.06 0.30 -1.83
C VAL A 40 -12.55 -0.79 -0.88
N PHE A 41 -12.23 -2.05 -1.17
CA PHE A 41 -12.57 -3.17 -0.29
C PHE A 41 -11.80 -3.12 1.02
N LEU A 42 -10.52 -2.77 0.99
CA LEU A 42 -9.73 -2.58 2.20
C LEU A 42 -10.33 -1.50 3.10
N PHE A 43 -10.76 -0.38 2.53
CA PHE A 43 -11.41 0.69 3.29
C PHE A 43 -12.75 0.27 3.92
N SER A 44 -13.45 -0.68 3.29
CA SER A 44 -14.74 -1.19 3.78
C SER A 44 -14.61 -2.14 4.98
N ILE A 45 -13.41 -2.67 5.24
CA ILE A 45 -13.17 -3.62 6.32
C ILE A 45 -12.67 -2.85 7.56
N PRO A 46 -13.45 -2.75 8.65
CA PRO A 46 -12.97 -2.15 9.90
C PRO A 46 -11.96 -3.08 10.58
N GLY A 47 -10.79 -2.55 10.97
CA GLY A 47 -9.71 -3.35 11.56
C GLY A 47 -8.68 -2.53 12.33
N ILE A 48 -7.78 -3.24 13.03
CA ILE A 48 -6.56 -2.67 13.62
C ILE A 48 -5.40 -2.72 12.61
N PRO A 49 -4.46 -1.77 12.63
CA PRO A 49 -3.40 -1.66 11.60
C PRO A 49 -2.54 -2.92 11.37
N ILE A 50 -2.43 -3.80 12.36
CA ILE A 50 -1.69 -5.08 12.25
C ILE A 50 -2.48 -6.10 11.42
N ALA A 51 -3.81 -6.13 11.54
CA ALA A 51 -4.67 -6.99 10.72
C ALA A 51 -4.67 -6.51 9.25
N ASP A 52 -4.52 -5.21 9.03
CA ASP A 52 -4.51 -4.61 7.69
C ASP A 52 -3.37 -5.12 6.80
N ILE A 53 -2.25 -5.60 7.36
CA ILE A 53 -1.14 -6.15 6.57
C ILE A 53 -1.60 -7.42 5.85
N GLY A 54 -2.23 -8.34 6.57
CA GLY A 54 -2.76 -9.59 6.00
C GLY A 54 -3.92 -9.33 5.05
N ILE A 55 -4.87 -8.48 5.45
CA ILE A 55 -6.05 -8.15 4.63
C ILE A 55 -5.64 -7.50 3.31
N ARG A 56 -4.67 -6.57 3.34
CA ARG A 56 -4.17 -5.91 2.13
C ARG A 56 -3.43 -6.87 1.20
N GLY A 57 -2.66 -7.81 1.75
CA GLY A 57 -2.04 -8.89 0.99
C GLY A 57 -3.09 -9.77 0.31
N SER A 58 -4.10 -10.22 1.05
CA SER A 58 -5.20 -11.05 0.51
C SER A 58 -6.01 -10.34 -0.58
N LEU A 59 -6.34 -9.06 -0.39
CA LEU A 59 -7.05 -8.27 -1.40
C LEU A 59 -6.17 -7.98 -2.63
N ALA A 60 -4.87 -7.80 -2.45
CA ALA A 60 -3.94 -7.68 -3.57
C ALA A 60 -3.89 -8.99 -4.37
N LEU A 61 -3.73 -10.13 -3.71
CA LEU A 61 -3.76 -11.45 -4.37
C LEU A 61 -5.10 -11.70 -5.08
N PHE A 62 -6.22 -11.36 -4.44
CA PHE A 62 -7.55 -11.57 -5.02
C PHE A 62 -7.74 -10.81 -6.35
N PHE A 63 -7.33 -9.53 -6.41
CA PHE A 63 -7.55 -8.69 -7.59
C PHE A 63 -6.39 -8.70 -8.60
N LEU A 64 -5.16 -8.99 -8.18
CA LEU A 64 -3.97 -8.99 -9.04
C LEU A 64 -3.49 -10.40 -9.42
N GLY A 65 -3.86 -11.42 -8.66
CA GLY A 65 -3.50 -12.81 -8.93
C GLY A 65 -4.06 -13.35 -10.24
N ILE A 66 -5.10 -12.70 -10.80
CA ILE A 66 -5.60 -13.01 -12.14
C ILE A 66 -4.62 -12.62 -13.27
N TYR A 67 -3.65 -11.74 -12.99
CA TYR A 67 -2.68 -11.25 -13.98
C TYR A 67 -1.27 -11.82 -13.78
N SER A 68 -0.99 -12.49 -12.65
CA SER A 68 0.33 -13.05 -12.38
C SER A 68 0.25 -14.17 -11.34
N GLU A 69 0.96 -15.27 -11.61
CA GLU A 69 1.18 -16.37 -10.66
C GLU A 69 2.23 -16.02 -9.58
N ASN A 70 2.92 -14.87 -9.72
CA ASN A 70 3.92 -14.44 -8.74
C ASN A 70 3.25 -13.82 -7.50
N GLU A 71 2.62 -14.67 -6.69
CA GLU A 71 1.93 -14.27 -5.45
C GLU A 71 2.86 -13.56 -4.47
N ILE A 72 4.09 -14.04 -4.35
CA ILE A 72 5.12 -13.44 -3.48
C ILE A 72 5.42 -12.01 -3.95
N GLY A 73 5.56 -11.80 -5.26
CA GLY A 73 5.74 -10.47 -5.84
C GLY A 73 4.57 -9.55 -5.54
N ILE A 74 3.33 -10.05 -5.62
CA ILE A 74 2.11 -9.24 -5.37
C ILE A 74 2.07 -8.79 -3.90
N ILE A 75 2.31 -9.73 -2.97
CA ILE A 75 2.36 -9.44 -1.54
C ILE A 75 3.52 -8.47 -1.23
N ALA A 76 4.69 -8.68 -1.82
CA ALA A 76 5.86 -7.84 -1.63
C ALA A 76 5.62 -6.40 -2.13
N ALA A 77 5.01 -6.24 -3.32
CA ALA A 77 4.64 -4.94 -3.87
C ALA A 77 3.66 -4.18 -2.94
N SER A 78 2.62 -4.88 -2.50
CA SER A 78 1.60 -4.34 -1.59
C SER A 78 2.20 -3.92 -0.23
N SER A 79 3.08 -4.77 0.32
CA SER A 79 3.75 -4.53 1.60
C SER A 79 4.77 -3.40 1.53
N ALA A 80 5.55 -3.34 0.44
CA ALA A 80 6.51 -2.28 0.18
C ALA A 80 5.81 -0.92 0.09
N LEU A 81 4.67 -0.85 -0.60
CA LEU A 81 3.88 0.37 -0.69
C LEU A 81 3.38 0.84 0.68
N TRP A 82 2.86 -0.08 1.50
CA TRP A 82 2.46 0.22 2.88
C TRP A 82 3.66 0.70 3.73
N ALA A 83 4.82 0.07 3.56
CA ALA A 83 6.02 0.46 4.28
C ALA A 83 6.47 1.88 3.93
N ILE A 84 6.49 2.22 2.64
CA ILE A 84 6.86 3.54 2.13
C ILE A 84 5.89 4.61 2.61
N ASN A 85 4.58 4.36 2.51
CA ASN A 85 3.56 5.38 2.74
C ASN A 85 3.10 5.50 4.20
N LEU A 86 3.27 4.46 5.02
CA LEU A 86 2.79 4.45 6.40
C LEU A 86 3.87 4.05 7.41
N ALA A 87 4.54 2.90 7.23
CA ALA A 87 5.43 2.37 8.26
C ALA A 87 6.65 3.27 8.51
N ILE A 88 7.35 3.68 7.44
CA ILE A 88 8.52 4.56 7.54
C ILE A 88 8.15 5.91 8.19
N PRO A 89 7.09 6.63 7.72
CA PRO A 89 6.63 7.85 8.37
C PRO A 89 6.26 7.66 9.86
N ALA A 90 5.59 6.57 10.21
CA ALA A 90 5.19 6.28 11.58
C ALA A 90 6.40 6.04 12.49
N ILE A 91 7.39 5.28 12.03
CA ILE A 91 8.63 5.03 12.77
C ILE A 91 9.38 6.34 12.99
N LEU A 92 9.59 7.13 11.93
CA LEU A 92 10.27 8.43 12.05
C LEU A 92 9.52 9.36 13.02
N GLY A 93 8.20 9.47 12.88
CA GLY A 93 7.37 10.26 13.78
C GLY A 93 7.47 9.81 15.25
N SER A 94 7.51 8.50 15.50
CA SER A 94 7.67 7.96 16.87
C SER A 94 9.01 8.32 17.50
N ILE A 95 10.10 8.32 16.73
CA ILE A 95 11.45 8.70 17.21
C ILE A 95 11.44 10.17 17.64
N PHE A 96 10.88 11.06 16.82
CA PHE A 96 10.76 12.49 17.15
C PHE A 96 9.92 12.71 18.41
N LEU A 97 8.82 11.98 18.59
CA LEU A 97 7.96 12.09 19.76
C LEU A 97 8.69 11.67 21.05
N ILE A 98 9.44 10.57 21.01
CA ILE A 98 10.21 10.08 22.16
C ILE A 98 11.29 11.09 22.55
N GLN A 99 11.99 11.67 21.56
CA GLN A 99 13.00 12.71 21.80
C GLN A 99 12.38 13.97 22.44
N HIS A 100 11.22 14.41 21.97
CA HIS A 100 10.54 15.58 22.52
C HIS A 100 10.05 15.35 23.96
N LYS A 101 9.49 14.16 24.24
CA LYS A 101 9.07 13.77 25.59
C LYS A 101 10.25 13.70 26.57
N LYS A 102 11.46 13.36 26.09
CA LYS A 102 12.69 13.36 26.90
C LYS A 102 13.25 14.76 27.16
N MET A 103 12.96 15.76 26.31
CA MET A 103 13.37 17.16 26.53
C MET A 103 12.47 17.94 27.50
N ILE A 104 11.19 17.59 27.60
CA ILE A 104 10.22 18.26 28.48
C ILE A 104 10.26 17.72 29.92
N LYS A 105 10.88 16.55 30.12
CA LYS A 105 11.10 15.93 31.43
C LYS A 105 12.45 16.32 31.98
#